data_AF-A0A7X7V8T7-F1
#
_entry.id   AF-A0A7X7V8T7-F1
#
_cell.length_a   1.000
_cell.length_b   1.000
_cell.length_c   1.000
_cell.angle_alpha   90.00
_cell.angle_beta   90.00
_cell.angle_gamma   90.00
#
_symmetry.space_group_name_H-M   'P 1'
#
loop_
_entity.id
_entity.type
_entity.pdbx_description
1 polymer ?
#
loop_
_entity_poly.entity_id
_entity_poly.type
_entity_poly.pdbx_seq_one_letter_code
_entity_poly.pdbx_strand_id
1 'polypeptide(L)'
;MVVPAVVWEQAVPFGDVEDFEVGVADERQLTLLMKDWRKGRATRTIWDMITDGYVTVFSLVVIVAMVVSGIMSVQQSAAGCTDAGCETARGLLPWMSLATVVLVAIMVSRIFGPVIASAAEGFWLLDAPVRRGRLLNRRLWAVVIGAGLLGFLLGGLVTTLTGLTPQAVVIWAAALGVATAAVVAFAAAEQTAERTVILAALQGLTGIAALGVLGLMVAISSGWLTINFDPAVNERLALVVLGVSVVALVAAAIVAGLRLDYVRRARLVSGGDLLSGMQGAAFAMDFGLMRDILVERRWLAKGHVHPASGRSTGRATLVWREIDRLIRNPRGLLVLLASAVVPYALLSLGLGNLTPAISAIVLMFVMVPFFDSLRVLTRTRGLARAFPMSTSELNGALTIIPAGLAVIWALAASPAFVLIGPDSVDLAALGTGLAHGFVTAIAGYVAAIRWASAKSADYSMPMVATGFGAMPPGLALNLIRGFDVIALITLPLLVGWSPLISLAIAAIAYMVLRSGGFNTQELMERNEEAKR
;
A
#
# COMPACT_ATOMS: atom_id res chain seq x y z
N MET A 1 53.95 10.03 -23.19
CA MET A 1 52.70 10.42 -22.48
C MET A 1 52.65 11.93 -22.45
N VAL A 2 51.86 12.54 -23.33
CA VAL A 2 51.64 13.99 -23.32
C VAL A 2 50.33 14.21 -22.59
N VAL A 3 50.41 14.76 -21.37
CA VAL A 3 49.23 15.16 -20.61
C VAL A 3 48.65 16.40 -21.33
N PRO A 4 47.39 16.38 -21.80
CA PRO A 4 46.81 17.56 -22.42
C PRO A 4 46.73 18.68 -21.39
N ALA A 5 47.18 19.87 -21.77
CA ALA A 5 47.10 21.05 -20.91
C ALA A 5 45.64 21.31 -20.57
N VAL A 6 45.33 21.32 -19.26
CA VAL A 6 44.02 21.75 -18.76
C VAL A 6 43.91 23.25 -19.07
N VAL A 7 43.16 23.56 -20.13
CA VAL A 7 42.75 24.93 -20.43
C VAL A 7 41.73 25.29 -19.37
N TRP A 8 42.16 26.03 -18.36
CA TRP A 8 41.23 26.69 -17.45
C TRP A 8 40.47 27.73 -18.27
N GLU A 9 39.19 27.46 -18.49
CA GLU A 9 38.25 28.43 -19.05
C GLU A 9 38.37 29.71 -18.21
N GLN A 10 38.56 30.87 -18.86
CA GLN A 10 38.73 32.13 -18.14
C GLN A 10 37.51 32.32 -17.22
N ALA A 11 37.78 32.52 -15.93
CA ALA A 11 36.76 32.95 -14.98
C ALA A 11 36.34 34.37 -15.36
N VAL A 12 35.39 34.47 -16.29
CA VAL A 12 34.67 35.70 -16.54
C VAL A 12 33.96 36.01 -15.22
N PRO A 13 34.16 37.19 -14.60
CA PRO A 13 33.32 37.59 -13.49
C PRO A 13 31.88 37.40 -13.96
N PHE A 14 31.04 36.74 -13.15
CA PHE A 14 29.61 36.64 -13.43
C PHE A 14 29.16 38.07 -13.74
N GLY A 15 28.90 38.35 -15.01
CA GLY A 15 28.53 39.70 -15.42
C GLY A 15 27.25 40.02 -14.66
N ASP A 16 27.29 41.09 -13.86
CA ASP A 16 26.08 41.62 -13.24
C ASP A 16 25.07 41.83 -14.36
N VAL A 17 23.92 41.16 -14.23
CA VAL A 17 22.88 41.03 -15.26
C VAL A 17 22.06 42.33 -15.34
N GLU A 18 22.72 43.49 -15.29
CA GLU A 18 22.05 44.78 -15.23
C GLU A 18 21.60 45.29 -16.62
N ASP A 19 22.19 44.80 -17.71
CA ASP A 19 22.00 45.37 -19.06
C ASP A 19 21.31 44.47 -20.10
N PHE A 20 20.86 43.27 -19.74
CA PHE A 20 19.88 42.58 -20.59
C PHE A 20 18.50 43.09 -20.18
N GLU A 21 17.74 43.66 -21.13
CA GLU A 21 16.29 43.75 -20.97
C GLU A 21 15.82 42.37 -20.49
N VAL A 22 15.43 42.27 -19.22
CA VAL A 22 15.04 41.01 -18.60
C VAL A 22 13.71 40.64 -19.22
N GLY A 23 13.76 40.08 -20.43
CA GLY A 23 12.61 39.56 -21.13
C GLY A 23 11.95 38.55 -20.21
N VAL A 24 10.62 38.63 -20.09
CA VAL A 24 9.86 37.65 -19.33
C VAL A 24 10.21 36.27 -19.87
N ALA A 25 10.81 35.42 -19.03
CA ALA A 25 11.31 34.13 -19.47
C ALA A 25 10.16 33.28 -20.05
N ASP A 26 10.25 32.91 -21.33
CA ASP A 26 9.25 32.06 -21.97
C ASP A 26 9.35 30.63 -21.42
N GLU A 27 8.27 30.16 -20.80
CA GLU A 27 8.19 28.85 -20.17
C GLU A 27 8.48 27.71 -21.17
N ARG A 28 8.12 27.93 -22.45
CA ARG A 28 8.35 26.96 -23.51
C ARG A 28 9.83 26.85 -23.87
N GLN A 29 10.53 27.99 -23.97
CA GLN A 29 11.96 28.01 -24.25
C GLN A 29 12.76 27.38 -23.12
N LEU A 30 12.44 27.69 -21.86
CA LEU A 30 13.04 27.05 -20.69
C LEU A 30 12.86 25.53 -20.71
N THR A 31 11.66 25.05 -21.04
CA THR A 31 11.40 23.61 -21.12
C THR A 31 12.20 22.94 -22.23
N LEU A 32 12.38 23.62 -23.37
CA LEU A 32 13.20 23.13 -24.48
C LEU A 32 14.69 23.09 -24.10
N LEU A 33 15.21 24.16 -23.49
CA LEU A 33 16.58 24.21 -22.98
C LEU A 33 16.85 23.08 -21.97
N MET A 34 15.95 22.86 -21.02
CA MET A 34 16.04 21.74 -20.07
C MET A 34 16.06 20.39 -20.79
N LYS A 35 15.23 20.22 -21.82
CA LYS A 35 15.18 18.98 -22.61
C LYS A 35 16.49 18.74 -23.35
N ASP A 36 17.08 19.78 -23.92
CA ASP A 36 18.35 19.71 -24.64
C ASP A 36 19.52 19.42 -23.68
N TRP A 37 19.55 20.07 -22.52
CA TRP A 37 20.53 19.79 -21.47
C TRP A 37 20.43 18.37 -20.90
N ARG A 38 19.23 17.77 -20.90
CA ARG A 38 19.04 16.36 -20.51
C ARG A 38 19.46 15.41 -21.62
N LYS A 39 19.19 15.74 -22.89
CA LYS A 39 19.62 14.93 -24.04
C LYS A 39 21.14 14.94 -24.22
N GLY A 40 21.79 16.09 -24.04
CA GLY A 40 23.25 16.21 -24.18
C GLY A 40 24.04 15.42 -23.12
N ARG A 41 23.40 15.04 -22.02
CA ARG A 41 23.97 14.19 -20.96
C ARG A 41 23.46 12.75 -20.99
N ALA A 42 22.64 12.38 -21.97
CA ALA A 42 22.14 11.01 -22.09
C ALA A 42 23.24 10.11 -22.67
N THR A 43 23.76 9.20 -21.85
CA THR A 43 24.82 8.24 -22.24
C THR A 43 24.28 6.94 -22.82
N ARG A 44 22.96 6.77 -22.92
CA ARG A 44 22.30 5.54 -23.38
C ARG A 44 22.29 5.44 -24.90
N THR A 45 22.59 4.25 -25.42
CA THR A 45 22.51 3.98 -26.87
C THR A 45 21.08 3.67 -27.30
N ILE A 46 20.80 3.81 -28.61
CA ILE A 46 19.49 3.46 -29.18
C ILE A 46 19.20 1.95 -28.97
N TRP A 47 20.24 1.11 -29.00
CA TRP A 47 20.11 -0.32 -28.77
C TRP A 47 19.65 -0.60 -27.33
N ASP A 48 20.23 0.08 -26.33
CA ASP A 48 19.79 -0.05 -24.94
C ASP A 48 18.29 0.29 -24.79
N MET A 49 17.80 1.32 -25.51
CA MET A 49 16.38 1.68 -25.49
C MET A 49 15.49 0.60 -26.11
N ILE A 50 15.94 -0.06 -27.18
CA ILE A 50 15.19 -1.16 -27.82
C ILE A 50 15.15 -2.38 -26.91
N THR A 51 16.28 -2.77 -26.32
CA THR A 51 16.33 -3.88 -25.35
C THR A 51 15.42 -3.61 -24.15
N ASP A 52 15.54 -2.42 -23.55
CA ASP A 52 14.69 -2.01 -22.42
C ASP A 52 13.20 -2.05 -22.83
N GLY A 53 12.88 -1.58 -24.04
CA GLY A 53 11.52 -1.63 -24.60
C GLY A 53 11.00 -3.04 -24.77
N TYR A 54 11.79 -3.95 -25.38
CA TYR A 54 11.44 -5.35 -25.55
C TYR A 54 11.22 -6.05 -24.21
N VAL A 55 12.15 -5.90 -23.26
CA VAL A 55 12.03 -6.50 -21.93
C VAL A 55 10.78 -5.99 -21.23
N THR A 56 10.51 -4.68 -21.30
CA THR A 56 9.31 -4.08 -20.70
C THR A 56 8.03 -4.66 -21.29
N VAL A 57 7.93 -4.75 -22.62
CA VAL A 57 6.75 -5.29 -23.30
C VAL A 57 6.57 -6.78 -22.98
N PHE A 58 7.65 -7.55 -23.05
CA PHE A 58 7.61 -8.98 -22.72
C PHE A 58 7.19 -9.22 -21.27
N SER A 59 7.80 -8.51 -20.31
CA SER A 59 7.42 -8.58 -18.90
C SER A 59 5.97 -8.16 -18.68
N LEU A 60 5.49 -7.13 -19.37
CA LEU A 60 4.10 -6.70 -19.30
C LEU A 60 3.15 -7.81 -19.79
N VAL A 61 3.46 -8.45 -20.92
CA VAL A 61 2.66 -9.57 -21.47
C VAL A 61 2.61 -10.75 -20.49
N VAL A 62 3.75 -11.13 -19.90
CA VAL A 62 3.81 -12.23 -18.92
C VAL A 62 2.99 -11.90 -17.68
N ILE A 63 3.11 -10.68 -17.14
CA ILE A 63 2.33 -10.23 -15.97
C ILE A 63 0.84 -10.24 -16.29
N VAL A 64 0.43 -9.72 -17.45
CA VAL A 64 -0.97 -9.74 -17.89
C VAL A 64 -1.49 -11.18 -18.00
N ALA A 65 -0.71 -12.10 -18.58
CA ALA A 65 -1.10 -13.50 -18.68
C ALA A 65 -1.26 -14.17 -17.31
N MET A 66 -0.34 -13.92 -16.37
CA MET A 66 -0.43 -14.43 -15.00
C MET A 66 -1.67 -13.90 -14.28
N VAL A 67 -1.95 -12.61 -14.44
CA VAL A 67 -3.12 -11.95 -13.86
C VAL A 67 -4.42 -12.54 -14.43
N VAL A 68 -4.52 -12.70 -15.76
CA VAL A 68 -5.68 -13.32 -16.42
C VAL A 68 -5.87 -14.76 -15.95
N SER A 69 -4.81 -15.54 -15.84
CA SER A 69 -4.87 -16.92 -15.33
C SER A 69 -5.36 -16.97 -13.88
N GLY A 70 -4.88 -16.06 -13.02
CA GLY A 70 -5.34 -15.91 -11.65
C GLY A 70 -6.83 -15.55 -11.56
N ILE A 71 -7.29 -14.61 -12.39
CA ILE A 71 -8.71 -14.23 -12.52
C ILE A 71 -9.56 -15.42 -12.93
N MET A 72 -9.14 -16.18 -13.95
CA MET A 72 -9.87 -17.36 -14.41
C MET A 72 -9.96 -18.43 -13.32
N SER A 73 -8.89 -18.65 -12.56
CA SER A 73 -8.89 -19.58 -11.42
C SER A 73 -9.86 -19.13 -10.31
N VAL A 74 -9.86 -17.83 -10.00
CA VAL A 74 -10.80 -17.23 -9.04
C VAL A 74 -12.24 -17.34 -9.55
N GLN A 75 -12.49 -17.07 -10.83
CA GLN A 75 -13.82 -17.20 -11.44
C GLN A 75 -14.31 -18.65 -11.42
N GLN A 76 -13.46 -19.62 -11.73
CA GLN A 76 -13.80 -21.05 -11.65
C GLN A 76 -14.15 -21.46 -10.22
N SER A 77 -13.39 -20.96 -9.24
CA SER A 77 -13.67 -21.20 -7.81
C SER A 77 -14.99 -20.58 -7.38
N ALA A 78 -15.26 -19.34 -7.82
CA ALA A 78 -16.51 -18.64 -7.53
C ALA A 78 -17.71 -19.29 -8.23
N ALA A 79 -17.57 -19.73 -9.49
CA ALA A 79 -18.65 -20.30 -10.29
C ALA A 79 -19.29 -21.56 -9.68
N GLY A 80 -18.63 -22.22 -8.72
CA GLY A 80 -19.22 -23.32 -7.94
C GLY A 80 -20.34 -22.90 -6.99
N CYS A 81 -20.46 -21.60 -6.65
CA CYS A 81 -21.52 -21.09 -5.79
C CYS A 81 -22.67 -20.52 -6.65
N THR A 82 -23.83 -21.18 -6.59
CA THR A 82 -25.05 -20.86 -7.36
C THR A 82 -26.17 -20.28 -6.49
N ASP A 83 -25.90 -20.03 -5.21
CA ASP A 83 -26.87 -19.41 -4.32
C ASP A 83 -27.18 -17.98 -4.76
N ALA A 84 -28.46 -17.60 -4.66
CA ALA A 84 -28.94 -16.25 -4.99
C ALA A 84 -28.17 -15.16 -4.20
N GLY A 85 -27.71 -15.47 -2.98
CA GLY A 85 -26.87 -14.58 -2.17
C GLY A 85 -25.48 -14.33 -2.76
N CYS A 86 -24.89 -15.31 -3.44
CA CYS A 86 -23.58 -15.17 -4.09
C CYS A 86 -23.67 -14.37 -5.38
N GLU A 87 -24.70 -14.63 -6.20
CA GLU A 87 -24.92 -13.87 -7.44
C GLU A 87 -25.17 -12.38 -7.17
N THR A 88 -26.01 -12.08 -6.16
CA THR A 88 -26.29 -10.70 -5.74
C THR A 88 -25.07 -10.03 -5.10
N ALA A 89 -24.26 -10.75 -4.32
CA ALA A 89 -22.99 -10.23 -3.79
C ALA A 89 -22.00 -9.85 -4.90
N ARG A 90 -21.95 -10.62 -6.01
CA ARG A 90 -21.12 -10.26 -7.18
C ARG A 90 -21.58 -8.97 -7.86
N GLY A 91 -22.89 -8.71 -7.90
CA GLY A 91 -23.44 -7.46 -8.42
C GLY A 91 -22.96 -6.20 -7.69
N LEU A 92 -22.56 -6.33 -6.42
CA LEU A 92 -22.05 -5.24 -5.58
C LEU A 92 -20.53 -5.02 -5.70
N LEU A 93 -19.78 -5.94 -6.30
CA LEU A 93 -18.33 -5.79 -6.48
C LEU A 93 -17.92 -4.53 -7.25
N PRO A 94 -18.60 -4.09 -8.32
CA PRO A 94 -18.27 -2.84 -9.00
C PRO A 94 -18.38 -1.62 -8.07
N TRP A 95 -19.40 -1.60 -7.21
CA TRP A 95 -19.59 -0.55 -6.20
C TRP A 95 -18.48 -0.56 -5.14
N MET A 96 -18.10 -1.75 -4.67
CA MET A 96 -16.97 -1.91 -3.75
C MET A 96 -15.67 -1.44 -4.39
N SER A 97 -15.43 -1.81 -5.65
CA SER A 97 -14.27 -1.38 -6.41
C SER A 97 -14.24 0.15 -6.59
N LEU A 98 -15.39 0.77 -6.84
CA LEU A 98 -15.53 2.23 -6.96
C LEU A 98 -15.14 2.93 -5.66
N ALA A 99 -15.74 2.51 -4.55
CA ALA A 99 -15.44 3.08 -3.25
C ALA A 99 -13.95 2.89 -2.89
N THR A 100 -13.39 1.72 -3.19
CA THR A 100 -11.99 1.38 -2.86
C THR A 100 -10.99 2.17 -3.70
N VAL A 101 -11.15 2.22 -5.03
CA VAL A 101 -10.21 2.93 -5.90
C VAL A 101 -10.26 4.43 -5.62
N VAL A 102 -11.45 5.00 -5.40
CA VAL A 102 -11.60 6.41 -4.99
C VAL A 102 -10.94 6.65 -3.63
N LEU A 103 -11.18 5.78 -2.65
CA LEU A 103 -10.57 5.90 -1.31
C LEU A 103 -9.04 5.87 -1.38
N VAL A 104 -8.47 4.94 -2.14
CA VAL A 104 -7.02 4.82 -2.35
C VAL A 104 -6.48 6.06 -3.05
N ALA A 105 -7.15 6.55 -4.08
CA ALA A 105 -6.76 7.76 -4.79
C ALA A 105 -6.73 8.99 -3.87
N ILE A 106 -7.71 9.14 -2.97
CA ILE A 106 -7.72 10.21 -1.96
C ILE A 106 -6.56 10.03 -0.97
N MET A 107 -6.36 8.82 -0.45
CA MET A 107 -5.29 8.54 0.50
C MET A 107 -3.91 8.89 -0.07
N VAL A 108 -3.62 8.41 -1.29
CA VAL A 108 -2.36 8.71 -1.99
C VAL A 108 -2.23 10.20 -2.25
N SER A 109 -3.29 10.85 -2.75
CA SER A 109 -3.28 12.29 -3.04
C SER A 109 -3.07 13.14 -1.78
N ARG A 110 -3.61 12.72 -0.62
CA ARG A 110 -3.38 13.40 0.66
C ARG A 110 -1.98 13.23 1.19
N ILE A 111 -1.32 12.11 0.89
CA ILE A 111 0.06 11.87 1.29
C ILE A 111 0.97 12.74 0.42
N PHE A 112 1.00 12.56 -0.90
CA PHE A 112 2.00 13.24 -1.73
C PHE A 112 1.61 14.66 -2.12
N GLY A 113 0.32 14.91 -2.31
CA GLY A 113 -0.15 15.96 -3.22
C GLY A 113 -0.05 15.46 -4.67
N PRO A 114 -1.11 15.57 -5.48
CA PRO A 114 -1.10 15.04 -6.85
C PRO A 114 -0.11 15.77 -7.78
N VAL A 115 0.16 17.06 -7.55
CA VAL A 115 1.18 17.81 -8.30
C VAL A 115 2.41 18.00 -7.43
N ILE A 116 3.57 17.57 -7.92
CA ILE A 116 4.85 17.62 -7.21
C ILE A 116 5.95 18.22 -8.08
N ALA A 117 6.96 18.78 -7.42
CA ALA A 117 8.20 19.24 -8.03
C ALA A 117 9.39 18.79 -7.20
N SER A 118 10.52 18.49 -7.82
CA SER A 118 11.74 18.16 -7.07
C SER A 118 12.29 19.40 -6.35
N ALA A 119 13.11 19.22 -5.32
CA ALA A 119 13.82 20.33 -4.68
C ALA A 119 14.61 21.19 -5.67
N ALA A 120 15.28 20.56 -6.66
CA ALA A 120 16.02 21.26 -7.69
C ALA A 120 15.11 22.11 -8.59
N GLU A 121 13.96 21.60 -9.01
CA GLU A 121 13.00 22.38 -9.80
C GLU A 121 12.34 23.47 -8.95
N GLY A 122 12.06 23.19 -7.68
CA GLY A 122 11.59 24.18 -6.74
C GLY A 122 12.54 25.38 -6.63
N PHE A 123 13.82 25.12 -6.47
CA PHE A 123 14.85 26.15 -6.32
C PHE A 123 15.15 26.88 -7.63
N TRP A 124 15.36 26.17 -8.74
CA TRP A 124 15.82 26.80 -9.99
C TRP A 124 14.69 27.31 -10.89
N LEU A 125 13.50 26.70 -10.83
CA LEU A 125 12.44 26.93 -11.82
C LEU A 125 11.20 27.57 -11.22
N LEU A 126 10.83 27.23 -9.97
CA LEU A 126 9.64 27.78 -9.31
C LEU A 126 9.90 29.11 -8.56
N ASP A 127 11.17 29.45 -8.32
CA ASP A 127 11.60 30.76 -7.82
C ASP A 127 11.75 31.80 -8.95
N ALA A 128 11.86 31.35 -10.21
CA ALA A 128 11.87 32.24 -11.37
C ALA A 128 10.49 32.90 -11.59
N PRO A 129 10.42 34.12 -12.15
CA PRO A 129 9.16 34.82 -12.44
C PRO A 129 8.46 34.24 -13.68
N VAL A 130 8.05 32.97 -13.62
CA VAL A 130 7.38 32.23 -14.71
C VAL A 130 5.95 31.83 -14.31
N ARG A 131 5.06 31.64 -15.30
CA ARG A 131 3.71 31.12 -15.02
C ARG A 131 3.78 29.63 -14.67
N ARG A 132 3.69 29.34 -13.37
CA ARG A 132 3.76 27.98 -12.81
C ARG A 132 2.72 27.06 -13.43
N GLY A 133 1.53 27.56 -13.74
CA GLY A 133 0.45 26.80 -14.33
C GLY A 133 0.82 26.20 -15.67
N ARG A 134 1.51 26.92 -16.56
CA ARG A 134 1.95 26.37 -17.86
C ARG A 134 2.97 25.26 -17.71
N LEU A 135 3.88 25.40 -16.75
CA LEU A 135 4.90 24.41 -16.46
C LEU A 135 4.31 23.13 -15.81
N LEU A 136 3.38 23.32 -14.89
CA LEU A 136 2.79 22.25 -14.08
C LEU A 136 1.58 21.57 -14.75
N ASN A 137 0.93 22.22 -15.73
CA ASN A 137 -0.25 21.68 -16.42
C ASN A 137 0.03 20.30 -17.04
N ARG A 138 1.19 20.11 -17.66
CA ARG A 138 1.58 18.80 -18.23
C ARG A 138 1.66 17.71 -17.15
N ARG A 139 2.12 18.07 -15.94
CA ARG A 139 2.24 17.13 -14.81
C ARG A 139 0.89 16.82 -14.21
N LEU A 140 0.02 17.83 -14.07
CA LEU A 140 -1.36 17.62 -13.65
C LEU A 140 -2.03 16.60 -14.56
N TRP A 141 -2.02 16.82 -15.88
CA TRP A 141 -2.64 15.88 -16.81
C TRP A 141 -1.97 14.52 -16.81
N ALA A 142 -0.64 14.44 -16.69
CA ALA A 142 0.05 13.15 -16.59
C ALA A 142 -0.43 12.33 -15.38
N VAL A 143 -0.62 12.98 -14.22
CA VAL A 143 -1.07 12.31 -12.99
C VAL A 143 -2.57 11.99 -13.06
N VAL A 144 -3.41 12.89 -13.58
CA VAL A 144 -4.85 12.66 -13.75
C VAL A 144 -5.12 11.52 -14.73
N ILE A 145 -4.46 11.52 -15.90
CA ILE A 145 -4.59 10.45 -16.90
C ILE A 145 -4.01 9.15 -16.35
N GLY A 146 -2.83 9.19 -15.72
CA GLY A 146 -2.21 8.00 -15.13
C GLY A 146 -3.08 7.36 -14.06
N ALA A 147 -3.67 8.16 -13.17
CA ALA A 147 -4.60 7.69 -12.16
C ALA A 147 -5.89 7.13 -12.79
N GLY A 148 -6.41 7.79 -13.83
CA GLY A 148 -7.58 7.31 -14.56
C GLY A 148 -7.35 5.98 -15.26
N LEU A 149 -6.18 5.80 -15.90
CA LEU A 149 -5.79 4.54 -16.52
C LEU A 149 -5.62 3.43 -15.47
N LEU A 150 -4.98 3.72 -14.34
CA LEU A 150 -4.86 2.75 -13.25
C LEU A 150 -6.22 2.36 -12.68
N GLY A 151 -7.12 3.32 -12.46
CA GLY A 151 -8.48 3.06 -12.01
C GLY A 151 -9.30 2.25 -13.03
N PHE A 152 -9.14 2.53 -14.32
CA PHE A 152 -9.75 1.78 -15.41
C PHE A 152 -9.27 0.33 -15.43
N LEU A 153 -7.95 0.11 -15.37
CA LEU A 153 -7.35 -1.23 -15.44
C LEU A 153 -7.67 -2.07 -14.20
N LEU A 154 -7.44 -1.53 -13.00
CA LEU A 154 -7.68 -2.25 -11.75
C LEU A 154 -9.17 -2.45 -11.49
N GLY A 155 -9.98 -1.41 -11.74
CA GLY A 155 -11.43 -1.48 -11.62
C GLY A 155 -12.04 -2.45 -12.63
N GLY A 156 -11.62 -2.34 -13.90
CA GLY A 156 -12.00 -3.27 -14.97
C GLY A 156 -11.70 -4.71 -14.60
N LEU A 157 -10.47 -4.98 -14.13
CA LEU A 157 -10.05 -6.29 -13.67
C LEU A 157 -10.96 -6.87 -12.58
N VAL A 158 -11.30 -6.09 -11.55
CA VAL A 158 -12.23 -6.55 -10.51
C VAL A 158 -13.63 -6.77 -11.08
N THR A 159 -14.11 -5.88 -11.95
CA THR A 159 -15.44 -6.02 -12.54
C THR A 159 -15.56 -7.22 -13.48
N THR A 160 -14.49 -7.68 -14.12
CA THR A 160 -14.53 -8.93 -14.91
C THR A 160 -14.86 -10.15 -14.04
N LEU A 161 -14.53 -10.13 -12.75
CA LEU A 161 -14.82 -11.23 -11.81
C LEU A 161 -16.32 -11.39 -11.51
N THR A 162 -17.16 -10.43 -11.92
CA THR A 162 -18.59 -10.41 -11.58
C THR A 162 -19.45 -11.27 -12.49
N GLY A 163 -18.94 -11.67 -13.67
CA GLY A 163 -19.73 -12.39 -14.68
C GLY A 163 -20.72 -11.50 -15.46
N LEU A 164 -20.60 -10.17 -15.35
CA LEU A 164 -21.40 -9.22 -16.14
C LEU A 164 -21.09 -9.30 -17.64
N THR A 165 -21.99 -8.75 -18.47
CA THR A 165 -21.77 -8.63 -19.91
C THR A 165 -20.49 -7.82 -20.21
N PRO A 166 -19.75 -8.13 -21.30
CA PRO A 166 -18.54 -7.38 -21.64
C PRO A 166 -18.76 -5.87 -21.77
N GLN A 167 -19.94 -5.47 -22.25
CA GLN A 167 -20.34 -4.07 -22.33
C GLN A 167 -20.46 -3.44 -20.94
N ALA A 168 -21.16 -4.08 -20.00
CA ALA A 168 -21.28 -3.57 -18.63
C ALA A 168 -19.92 -3.48 -17.92
N VAL A 169 -19.02 -4.44 -18.16
CA VAL A 169 -17.63 -4.40 -17.66
C VAL A 169 -16.89 -3.16 -18.19
N VAL A 170 -16.99 -2.86 -19.48
CA VAL A 170 -16.33 -1.67 -20.07
C VAL A 170 -16.90 -0.37 -19.50
N ILE A 171 -18.22 -0.28 -19.30
CA ILE A 171 -18.87 0.91 -18.71
C ILE A 171 -18.40 1.10 -17.27
N TRP A 172 -18.37 0.04 -16.47
CA TRP A 172 -17.86 0.11 -15.09
C TRP A 172 -16.38 0.46 -15.04
N ALA A 173 -15.55 -0.15 -15.88
CA ALA A 173 -14.12 0.18 -15.99
C ALA A 173 -13.93 1.67 -16.32
N ALA A 174 -14.70 2.19 -17.29
CA ALA A 174 -14.69 3.61 -17.63
C ALA A 174 -15.13 4.48 -16.45
N ALA A 175 -16.21 4.11 -15.76
CA ALA A 175 -16.70 4.84 -14.59
C ALA A 175 -15.65 4.90 -13.48
N LEU A 176 -14.98 3.78 -13.20
CA LEU A 176 -13.90 3.66 -12.22
C LEU A 176 -12.69 4.53 -12.58
N GLY A 177 -12.25 4.47 -13.83
CA GLY A 177 -11.14 5.29 -14.31
C GLY A 177 -11.46 6.78 -14.23
N VAL A 178 -12.63 7.20 -14.71
CA VAL A 178 -13.05 8.61 -14.68
C VAL A 178 -13.26 9.10 -13.26
N ALA A 179 -13.86 8.30 -12.36
CA ALA A 179 -14.03 8.66 -10.95
C ALA A 179 -12.68 8.86 -10.25
N THR A 180 -11.72 7.99 -10.53
CA THR A 180 -10.35 8.09 -9.99
C THR A 180 -9.66 9.36 -10.48
N ALA A 181 -9.74 9.63 -11.79
CA ALA A 181 -9.21 10.85 -12.39
C ALA A 181 -9.87 12.11 -11.81
N ALA A 182 -11.20 12.09 -11.63
CA ALA A 182 -11.97 13.20 -11.09
C ALA A 182 -11.52 13.57 -9.67
N VAL A 183 -11.32 12.56 -8.83
CA VAL A 183 -10.94 12.75 -7.43
C VAL A 183 -9.48 13.19 -7.30
N VAL A 184 -8.59 12.71 -8.16
CA VAL A 184 -7.20 13.20 -8.24
C VAL A 184 -7.14 14.65 -8.73
N ALA A 185 -7.94 15.01 -9.74
CA ALA A 185 -8.07 16.39 -10.20
C ALA A 185 -8.64 17.29 -9.09
N PHE A 186 -9.63 16.80 -8.33
CA PHE A 186 -10.20 17.52 -7.20
C PHE A 186 -9.18 17.70 -6.08
N ALA A 187 -8.39 16.66 -5.77
CA ALA A 187 -7.30 16.78 -4.82
C ALA A 187 -6.23 17.78 -5.26
N ALA A 188 -6.00 17.97 -6.56
CA ALA A 188 -5.10 18.99 -7.08
C ALA A 188 -5.66 20.41 -6.90
N ALA A 189 -6.97 20.59 -7.11
CA ALA A 189 -7.65 21.84 -6.80
C ALA A 189 -7.54 22.19 -5.30
N GLU A 190 -7.76 21.21 -4.41
CA GLU A 190 -7.66 21.39 -2.96
C GLU A 190 -6.21 21.55 -2.47
N GLN A 191 -5.23 20.95 -3.16
CA GLN A 191 -3.80 21.16 -2.88
C GLN A 191 -3.42 22.64 -2.98
N THR A 192 -4.01 23.37 -3.93
CA THR A 192 -3.81 24.82 -4.07
C THR A 192 -4.41 25.59 -2.91
N ALA A 193 -5.60 25.19 -2.46
CA ALA A 193 -6.32 25.87 -1.39
C ALA A 193 -5.78 25.55 0.02
N GLU A 194 -4.82 24.62 0.14
CA GLU A 194 -4.28 24.09 1.40
C GLU A 194 -5.35 23.49 2.34
N ARG A 195 -6.53 23.16 1.80
CA ARG A 195 -7.67 22.64 2.56
C ARG A 195 -7.56 21.13 2.71
N THR A 196 -7.10 20.70 3.87
CA THR A 196 -6.96 19.26 4.16
C THR A 196 -8.23 18.62 4.73
N VAL A 197 -9.15 19.43 5.28
CA VAL A 197 -10.39 18.97 5.93
C VAL A 197 -11.36 18.36 4.92
N ILE A 198 -11.53 18.98 3.75
CA ILE A 198 -12.46 18.50 2.71
C ILE A 198 -12.04 17.12 2.21
N LEU A 199 -10.76 16.94 1.88
CA LEU A 199 -10.23 15.63 1.47
C LEU A 199 -10.30 14.60 2.61
N ALA A 200 -10.16 15.03 3.87
CA ALA A 200 -10.33 14.14 5.01
C ALA A 200 -11.79 13.69 5.18
N ALA A 201 -12.75 14.60 5.02
CA ALA A 201 -14.17 14.29 5.05
C ALA A 201 -14.56 13.35 3.91
N LEU A 202 -14.11 13.64 2.68
CA LEU A 202 -14.34 12.77 1.53
C LEU A 202 -13.72 11.39 1.75
N GLN A 203 -12.50 11.30 2.27
CA GLN A 203 -11.90 10.01 2.64
C GLN A 203 -12.76 9.24 3.66
N GLY A 204 -13.27 9.94 4.69
CA GLY A 204 -14.16 9.34 5.68
C GLY A 204 -15.46 8.83 5.08
N LEU A 205 -16.13 9.64 4.26
CA LEU A 205 -17.37 9.28 3.56
C LEU A 205 -17.17 8.10 2.61
N THR A 206 -16.10 8.12 1.81
CA THR A 206 -15.80 7.01 0.89
C THR A 206 -15.43 5.73 1.66
N GLY A 207 -14.75 5.87 2.80
CA GLY A 207 -14.46 4.74 3.69
C GLY A 207 -15.73 4.14 4.30
N ILE A 208 -16.68 4.98 4.76
CA ILE A 208 -17.99 4.54 5.24
C ILE A 208 -18.78 3.88 4.11
N ALA A 209 -18.74 4.43 2.90
CA ALA A 209 -19.40 3.83 1.74
C ALA A 209 -18.80 2.45 1.41
N ALA A 210 -17.48 2.30 1.41
CA ALA A 210 -16.81 1.02 1.19
C ALA A 210 -17.22 -0.03 2.25
N LEU A 211 -17.23 0.36 3.52
CA LEU A 211 -17.69 -0.51 4.60
C LEU A 211 -19.18 -0.83 4.51
N GLY A 212 -20.00 0.13 4.09
CA GLY A 212 -21.43 -0.05 3.88
C GLY A 212 -21.73 -1.04 2.76
N VAL A 213 -21.05 -0.94 1.62
CA VAL A 213 -21.16 -1.91 0.52
C VAL A 213 -20.71 -3.30 0.97
N LEU A 214 -19.59 -3.37 1.69
CA LEU A 214 -19.08 -4.64 2.19
C LEU A 214 -20.05 -5.27 3.22
N GLY A 215 -20.60 -4.47 4.15
CA GLY A 215 -21.63 -4.93 5.08
C GLY A 215 -22.91 -5.37 4.37
N LEU A 216 -23.30 -4.69 3.29
CA LEU A 216 -24.44 -5.09 2.45
C LEU A 216 -24.19 -6.44 1.76
N MET A 217 -22.99 -6.65 1.21
CA MET A 217 -22.60 -7.95 0.65
C MET A 217 -22.71 -9.07 1.68
N VAL A 218 -22.26 -8.82 2.92
CA VAL A 218 -22.36 -9.79 4.01
C VAL A 218 -23.81 -10.06 4.39
N ALA A 219 -24.62 -9.01 4.58
CA ALA A 219 -26.03 -9.15 4.97
C ALA A 219 -26.87 -9.90 3.94
N ILE A 220 -26.59 -9.70 2.65
CA ILE A 220 -27.26 -10.43 1.57
C ILE A 220 -26.80 -11.90 1.56
N SER A 221 -25.48 -12.13 1.67
CA SER A 221 -24.93 -13.48 1.69
C SER A 221 -25.35 -14.29 2.92
N SER A 222 -25.60 -13.65 4.05
CA SER A 222 -26.08 -14.30 5.27
C SER A 222 -27.60 -14.46 5.32
N GLY A 223 -28.31 -14.11 4.22
CA GLY A 223 -29.77 -14.18 4.14
C GLY A 223 -30.52 -13.19 5.03
N TRP A 224 -29.84 -12.19 5.59
CA TRP A 224 -30.48 -11.14 6.42
C TRP A 224 -31.27 -10.15 5.57
N LEU A 225 -30.87 -9.97 4.31
CA LEU A 225 -31.53 -9.09 3.34
C LEU A 225 -31.66 -9.81 2.01
N THR A 226 -32.82 -9.69 1.37
CA THR A 226 -33.05 -10.16 0.00
C THR A 226 -33.21 -8.96 -0.92
N ILE A 227 -32.16 -8.66 -1.68
CA ILE A 227 -32.17 -7.59 -2.68
C ILE A 227 -31.90 -8.23 -4.03
N ASN A 228 -32.91 -8.22 -4.91
CA ASN A 228 -32.75 -8.68 -6.28
C ASN A 228 -32.08 -7.56 -7.09
N PHE A 229 -30.80 -7.75 -7.39
CA PHE A 229 -30.02 -6.83 -8.21
C PHE A 229 -30.12 -7.24 -9.68
N ASP A 230 -31.03 -6.64 -10.42
CA ASP A 230 -31.17 -6.87 -11.87
C ASP A 230 -29.90 -6.38 -12.60
N PRO A 231 -29.20 -7.26 -13.37
CA PRO A 231 -28.03 -6.88 -14.17
C PRO A 231 -28.28 -5.68 -15.10
N ALA A 232 -29.48 -5.56 -15.67
CA ALA A 232 -29.82 -4.47 -16.58
C ALA A 232 -29.91 -3.12 -15.84
N VAL A 233 -30.40 -3.13 -14.60
CA VAL A 233 -30.43 -1.95 -13.73
C VAL A 233 -29.01 -1.57 -13.32
N ASN A 234 -28.16 -2.55 -13.01
CA ASN A 234 -26.76 -2.29 -12.64
C ASN A 234 -25.98 -1.62 -13.79
N GLU A 235 -26.21 -2.04 -15.04
CA GLU A 235 -25.61 -1.39 -16.21
C GLU A 235 -26.07 0.06 -16.37
N ARG A 236 -27.37 0.34 -16.20
CA ARG A 236 -27.90 1.71 -16.24
C ARG A 236 -27.33 2.58 -15.13
N LEU A 237 -27.18 2.04 -13.92
CA LEU A 237 -26.53 2.75 -12.82
C LEU A 237 -25.06 3.03 -13.12
N ALA A 238 -24.35 2.11 -13.77
CA ALA A 238 -22.96 2.32 -14.20
C ALA A 238 -22.83 3.52 -15.14
N LEU A 239 -23.79 3.71 -16.07
CA LEU A 239 -23.85 4.89 -16.94
C LEU A 239 -24.09 6.18 -16.15
N VAL A 240 -24.95 6.14 -15.13
CA VAL A 240 -25.18 7.30 -14.24
C VAL A 240 -23.89 7.65 -13.49
N VAL A 241 -23.21 6.66 -12.92
CA VAL A 241 -21.94 6.86 -12.21
C VAL A 241 -20.88 7.43 -13.17
N LEU A 242 -20.77 6.89 -14.39
CA LEU A 242 -19.89 7.42 -15.42
C LEU A 242 -20.21 8.88 -15.74
N GLY A 243 -21.48 9.21 -15.99
CA GLY A 243 -21.92 10.58 -16.29
C GLY A 243 -21.60 11.57 -15.17
N VAL A 244 -21.91 11.22 -13.92
CA VAL A 244 -21.57 12.02 -12.73
C VAL A 244 -20.06 12.19 -12.61
N SER A 245 -19.29 11.12 -12.83
CA SER A 245 -17.83 11.15 -12.75
C SER A 245 -17.20 12.02 -13.84
N VAL A 246 -17.73 12.01 -15.06
CA VAL A 246 -17.28 12.87 -16.16
C VAL A 246 -17.52 14.33 -15.82
N VAL A 247 -18.71 14.68 -15.33
CA VAL A 247 -19.03 16.06 -14.92
C VAL A 247 -18.10 16.50 -13.78
N ALA A 248 -17.90 15.63 -12.78
CA ALA A 248 -16.98 15.90 -11.67
C ALA A 248 -15.53 16.08 -12.15
N LEU A 249 -15.06 15.26 -13.09
CA LEU A 249 -13.73 15.37 -13.69
C LEU A 249 -13.56 16.70 -14.41
N VAL A 250 -14.52 17.08 -15.27
CA VAL A 250 -14.44 18.33 -16.04
C VAL A 250 -14.43 19.52 -15.08
N ALA A 251 -15.34 19.57 -14.11
CA ALA A 251 -15.38 20.64 -13.11
C ALA A 251 -14.08 20.72 -12.30
N ALA A 252 -13.61 19.59 -11.78
CA ALA A 252 -12.39 19.53 -10.98
C ALA A 252 -11.13 19.88 -11.80
N ALA A 253 -11.05 19.44 -13.05
CA ALA A 253 -9.94 19.74 -13.95
C ALA A 253 -9.89 21.23 -14.32
N ILE A 254 -11.04 21.86 -14.59
CA ILE A 254 -11.12 23.31 -14.83
C ILE A 254 -10.65 24.07 -13.59
N VAL A 255 -11.17 23.73 -12.41
CA VAL A 255 -10.80 24.41 -11.16
C VAL A 255 -9.30 24.21 -10.86
N ALA A 256 -8.77 23.01 -11.04
CA ALA A 256 -7.36 22.72 -10.84
C ALA A 256 -6.48 23.52 -11.83
N GLY A 257 -6.87 23.54 -13.11
CA GLY A 257 -6.19 24.30 -14.17
C GLY A 257 -6.11 25.80 -13.89
N LEU A 258 -7.21 26.40 -13.45
CA LEU A 258 -7.28 27.83 -13.12
C LEU A 258 -6.49 28.20 -11.86
N ARG A 259 -6.30 27.25 -10.94
CA ARG A 259 -5.68 27.48 -9.63
C ARG A 259 -4.20 27.12 -9.56
N LEU A 260 -3.70 26.43 -10.57
CA LEU A 260 -2.34 25.89 -10.64
C LEU A 260 -1.24 26.95 -10.47
N ASP A 261 -1.47 28.20 -10.87
CA ASP A 261 -0.52 29.31 -10.68
C ASP A 261 -0.32 29.70 -9.19
N TYR A 262 -1.34 29.45 -8.35
CA TYR A 262 -1.35 29.89 -6.94
C TYR A 262 -0.76 28.85 -5.98
N VAL A 263 -0.31 27.69 -6.48
CA VAL A 263 0.25 26.65 -5.62
C VAL A 263 1.58 27.13 -5.02
N ARG A 264 1.72 27.02 -3.70
CA ARG A 264 2.94 27.38 -2.99
C ARG A 264 4.07 26.38 -3.28
N ARG A 265 5.27 26.88 -3.55
CA ARG A 265 6.49 26.08 -3.76
C ARG A 265 6.72 25.05 -2.66
N ALA A 266 6.58 25.45 -1.38
CA ALA A 266 6.81 24.56 -0.25
C ALA A 266 5.93 23.28 -0.30
N ARG A 267 4.70 23.39 -0.79
CA ARG A 267 3.80 22.23 -0.96
C ARG A 267 4.19 21.35 -2.14
N LEU A 268 4.70 21.92 -3.23
CA LEU A 268 5.17 21.17 -4.39
C LEU A 268 6.46 20.39 -4.10
N VAL A 269 7.41 21.04 -3.41
CA VAL A 269 8.73 20.46 -3.08
C VAL A 269 8.62 19.39 -2.00
N SER A 270 7.85 19.64 -0.93
CA SER A 270 7.68 18.65 0.15
C SER A 270 7.05 17.33 -0.30
N GLY A 271 6.18 17.37 -1.33
CA GLY A 271 5.67 16.16 -1.97
C GLY A 271 6.71 15.45 -2.84
N GLY A 272 7.56 16.23 -3.55
CA GLY A 272 8.64 15.71 -4.38
C GLY A 272 9.74 15.02 -3.59
N ASP A 273 10.17 15.60 -2.47
CA ASP A 273 11.19 15.02 -1.59
C ASP A 273 10.71 13.73 -0.92
N LEU A 274 9.42 13.67 -0.57
CA LEU A 274 8.81 12.45 -0.09
C LEU A 274 8.78 11.37 -1.18
N LEU A 275 8.37 11.73 -2.40
CA LEU A 275 8.31 10.77 -3.50
C LEU A 275 9.70 10.25 -3.86
N SER A 276 10.73 11.11 -3.88
CA SER A 276 12.11 10.68 -4.17
C SER A 276 12.64 9.72 -3.09
N GLY A 277 12.39 10.02 -1.81
CA GLY A 277 12.74 9.14 -0.70
C GLY A 277 12.03 7.78 -0.79
N MET A 278 10.73 7.76 -1.12
CA MET A 278 10.01 6.51 -1.34
C MET A 278 10.47 5.74 -2.58
N GLN A 279 10.77 6.42 -3.68
CA GLN A 279 11.31 5.78 -4.89
C GLN A 279 12.64 5.11 -4.56
N GLY A 280 13.53 5.79 -3.84
CA GLY A 280 14.78 5.20 -3.35
C GLY A 280 14.53 3.95 -2.50
N ALA A 281 13.58 4.00 -1.56
CA ALA A 281 13.19 2.84 -0.76
C ALA A 281 12.57 1.70 -1.60
N ALA A 282 11.78 2.01 -2.62
CA ALA A 282 11.17 1.02 -3.51
C ALA A 282 12.20 0.37 -4.44
N PHE A 283 13.15 1.14 -5.00
CA PHE A 283 14.29 0.60 -5.76
C PHE A 283 15.17 -0.30 -4.91
N ALA A 284 15.33 0.04 -3.63
CA ALA A 284 16.00 -0.79 -2.63
C ALA A 284 15.16 -2.01 -2.17
N MET A 285 13.90 -2.13 -2.60
CA MET A 285 12.90 -3.05 -2.04
C MET A 285 12.84 -3.08 -0.51
N ASP A 286 13.07 -1.93 0.13
CA ASP A 286 12.89 -1.78 1.57
C ASP A 286 11.54 -1.11 1.85
N PHE A 287 10.47 -1.90 1.75
CA PHE A 287 9.12 -1.45 2.13
C PHE A 287 9.03 -1.01 3.60
N GLY A 288 9.95 -1.53 4.43
CA GLY A 288 10.11 -1.09 5.79
C GLY A 288 10.55 0.37 5.88
N LEU A 289 11.60 0.74 5.13
CA LEU A 289 12.07 2.12 5.03
C LEU A 289 10.97 3.05 4.48
N MET A 290 10.25 2.61 3.44
CA MET A 290 9.12 3.37 2.90
C MET A 290 8.07 3.67 3.98
N ARG A 291 7.73 2.68 4.81
CA ARG A 291 6.83 2.89 5.96
C ARG A 291 7.41 3.86 6.97
N ASP A 292 8.68 3.71 7.34
CA ASP A 292 9.32 4.54 8.36
C ASP A 292 9.34 6.03 7.95
N ILE A 293 9.59 6.33 6.66
CA ILE A 293 9.48 7.67 6.07
C ILE A 293 8.05 8.24 6.21
N LEU A 294 7.01 7.42 5.94
CA LEU A 294 5.62 7.85 6.06
C LEU A 294 5.20 8.10 7.52
N VAL A 295 5.70 7.28 8.45
CA VAL A 295 5.46 7.41 9.88
C VAL A 295 6.12 8.70 10.40
N GLU A 296 7.38 8.94 10.04
CA GLU A 296 8.08 10.17 10.38
C GLU A 296 7.30 11.40 9.91
N ARG A 297 6.90 11.44 8.64
CA ARG A 297 6.12 12.55 8.09
C ARG A 297 4.79 12.78 8.81
N ARG A 298 4.11 11.72 9.25
CA ARG A 298 2.87 11.83 10.03
C ARG A 298 3.12 12.52 11.38
N TRP A 299 4.20 12.15 12.07
CA TRP A 299 4.52 12.73 13.37
C TRP A 299 5.09 14.14 13.27
N LEU A 300 5.88 14.45 12.23
CA LEU A 300 6.29 15.81 11.90
C LEU A 300 5.08 16.73 11.68
N ALA A 301 4.06 16.25 10.95
CA ALA A 301 2.83 17.01 10.74
C ALA A 301 2.01 17.24 12.02
N LYS A 302 2.17 16.38 13.04
CA LYS A 302 1.50 16.54 14.35
C LYS A 302 2.23 17.56 15.24
N GLY A 303 3.55 17.72 15.08
CA GLY A 303 4.38 18.72 15.74
C GLY A 303 4.65 18.47 17.23
N HIS A 304 3.62 18.33 18.05
CA HIS A 304 3.75 18.13 19.49
C HIS A 304 2.80 17.04 20.02
N VAL A 305 3.19 16.43 21.15
CA VAL A 305 2.37 15.46 21.88
C VAL A 305 2.41 15.75 23.37
N HIS A 306 1.29 15.57 24.05
CA HIS A 306 1.26 15.66 25.51
C HIS A 306 2.10 14.54 26.12
N PRO A 307 2.95 14.80 27.12
CA PRO A 307 3.66 13.74 27.82
C PRO A 307 2.69 12.83 28.58
N ALA A 308 2.99 11.53 28.66
CA ALA A 308 2.28 10.59 29.53
C ALA A 308 3.21 10.13 30.65
N SER A 309 2.72 10.17 31.89
CA SER A 309 3.44 9.66 33.05
C SER A 309 3.83 8.19 32.87
N GLY A 310 4.97 7.80 33.44
CA GLY A 310 5.35 6.39 33.48
C GLY A 310 4.42 5.60 34.39
N ARG A 311 4.12 4.35 34.03
CA ARG A 311 3.36 3.40 34.83
C ARG A 311 4.10 2.08 34.94
N SER A 312 4.00 1.45 36.11
CA SER A 312 4.58 0.12 36.40
C SER A 312 6.12 0.05 36.29
N THR A 313 6.69 -1.12 36.56
CA THR A 313 8.12 -1.42 36.48
C THR A 313 8.39 -2.67 35.64
N GLY A 314 9.61 -2.81 35.11
CA GLY A 314 10.03 -3.98 34.34
C GLY A 314 9.25 -4.16 33.02
N ARG A 315 8.91 -5.42 32.69
CA ARG A 315 8.22 -5.76 31.43
C ARG A 315 6.85 -5.09 31.29
N ALA A 316 6.14 -4.94 32.40
CA ALA A 316 4.81 -4.34 32.42
C ALA A 316 4.83 -2.85 31.98
N THR A 317 5.93 -2.13 32.21
CA THR A 317 6.10 -0.75 31.73
C THR A 317 6.02 -0.67 30.21
N LEU A 318 6.64 -1.63 29.50
CA LEU A 318 6.58 -1.67 28.03
C LEU A 318 5.16 -1.94 27.52
N VAL A 319 4.46 -2.86 28.17
CA VAL A 319 3.05 -3.15 27.86
C VAL A 319 2.19 -1.91 28.05
N TRP A 320 2.35 -1.17 29.15
CA TRP A 320 1.64 0.09 29.38
C TRP A 320 1.98 1.16 28.33
N ARG A 321 3.23 1.21 27.85
CA ARG A 321 3.61 2.14 26.76
C ARG A 321 2.96 1.79 25.43
N GLU A 322 2.77 0.52 25.11
CA GLU A 322 1.99 0.12 23.94
C GLU A 322 0.52 0.49 24.09
N ILE A 323 -0.06 0.36 25.29
CA ILE A 323 -1.43 0.82 25.58
C ILE A 323 -1.54 2.35 25.40
N ASP A 324 -0.60 3.14 25.93
CA ASP A 324 -0.58 4.60 25.76
C ASP A 324 -0.56 4.99 24.27
N ARG A 325 0.20 4.26 23.44
CA ARG A 325 0.25 4.46 21.98
C ARG A 325 -1.08 4.14 21.32
N LEU A 326 -1.73 3.04 21.73
CA LEU A 326 -3.03 2.64 21.23
C LEU A 326 -4.10 3.70 21.53
N ILE A 327 -4.13 4.23 22.76
CA ILE A 327 -5.06 5.29 23.17
C ILE A 327 -4.83 6.58 22.37
N ARG A 328 -3.56 6.90 22.05
CA ARG A 328 -3.21 8.09 21.25
C ARG A 328 -3.57 7.96 19.77
N ASN A 329 -3.72 6.75 19.26
CA ASN A 329 -4.01 6.50 17.85
C ASN A 329 -5.13 5.44 17.66
N PRO A 330 -6.38 5.77 18.02
CA PRO A 330 -7.51 4.83 17.93
C PRO A 330 -7.89 4.49 16.48
N ARG A 331 -7.41 5.26 15.49
CA ARG A 331 -7.68 4.99 14.08
C ARG A 331 -7.19 3.61 13.63
N GLY A 332 -6.06 3.15 14.19
CA GLY A 332 -5.58 1.79 13.91
C GLY A 332 -6.57 0.73 14.36
N LEU A 333 -7.22 0.91 15.51
CA LEU A 333 -8.24 0.00 16.04
C LEU A 333 -9.46 -0.07 15.12
N LEU A 334 -9.91 1.08 14.59
CA LEU A 334 -11.03 1.11 13.64
C LEU A 334 -10.70 0.33 12.35
N VAL A 335 -9.49 0.49 11.83
CA VAL A 335 -9.04 -0.28 10.64
C VAL A 335 -8.93 -1.77 10.95
N LEU A 336 -8.49 -2.14 12.15
CA LEU A 336 -8.46 -3.53 12.61
C LEU A 336 -9.86 -4.14 12.70
N LEU A 337 -10.81 -3.43 13.32
CA LEU A 337 -12.18 -3.93 13.43
C LEU A 337 -12.85 -4.01 12.05
N ALA A 338 -12.60 -3.03 11.18
CA ALA A 338 -13.08 -3.04 9.81
C ALA A 338 -12.53 -4.22 8.99
N SER A 339 -11.27 -4.62 9.20
CA SER A 339 -10.69 -5.75 8.47
C SER A 339 -11.26 -7.10 8.89
N ALA A 340 -11.90 -7.20 10.07
CA ALA A 340 -12.59 -8.42 10.50
C ALA A 340 -13.79 -8.78 9.61
N VAL A 341 -14.28 -7.84 8.79
CA VAL A 341 -15.35 -8.09 7.82
C VAL A 341 -14.84 -8.74 6.53
N VAL A 342 -13.52 -8.71 6.27
CA VAL A 342 -12.92 -9.27 5.05
C VAL A 342 -13.16 -10.78 4.89
N PRO A 343 -12.97 -11.64 5.92
CA PRO A 343 -13.31 -13.06 5.82
C PRO A 343 -14.76 -13.30 5.41
N TYR A 344 -15.70 -12.52 5.94
CA TYR A 344 -17.12 -12.63 5.58
C TYR A 344 -17.34 -12.30 4.10
N ALA A 345 -16.68 -11.26 3.59
CA ALA A 345 -16.77 -10.87 2.19
C ALA A 345 -16.10 -11.88 1.24
N LEU A 346 -15.00 -12.53 1.66
CA LEU A 346 -14.33 -13.53 0.82
C LEU A 346 -15.12 -14.84 0.77
N LEU A 347 -15.71 -15.26 1.89
CA LEU A 347 -16.57 -16.45 1.93
C LEU A 347 -17.86 -16.25 1.15
N SER A 348 -18.47 -15.05 1.21
CA SER A 348 -19.65 -14.74 0.39
C SER A 348 -19.38 -14.73 -1.12
N LEU A 349 -18.13 -14.53 -1.53
CA LEU A 349 -17.69 -14.64 -2.91
C LEU A 349 -17.34 -16.08 -3.34
N GLY A 350 -17.45 -17.05 -2.44
CA GLY A 350 -17.12 -18.45 -2.71
C GLY A 350 -15.61 -18.75 -2.70
N LEU A 351 -14.77 -17.88 -2.10
CA LEU A 351 -13.31 -18.06 -2.07
C LEU A 351 -12.82 -19.05 -0.99
N GLY A 352 -13.72 -19.88 -0.44
CA GLY A 352 -13.52 -20.91 0.59
C GLY A 352 -12.08 -21.09 1.08
N ASN A 353 -11.32 -21.96 0.42
CA ASN A 353 -9.97 -22.36 0.84
C ASN A 353 -8.93 -21.23 0.78
N LEU A 354 -9.11 -20.24 -0.10
CA LEU A 354 -8.19 -19.09 -0.21
C LEU A 354 -8.44 -18.03 0.86
N THR A 355 -9.61 -18.06 1.51
CA THR A 355 -10.02 -17.07 2.51
C THR A 355 -9.02 -16.89 3.65
N PRO A 356 -8.52 -17.97 4.31
CA PRO A 356 -7.52 -17.83 5.38
C PRO A 356 -6.25 -17.12 4.90
N ALA A 357 -5.73 -17.46 3.73
CA ALA A 357 -4.50 -16.88 3.21
C ALA A 357 -4.67 -15.40 2.87
N ILE A 358 -5.72 -15.03 2.13
CA ILE A 358 -5.98 -13.64 1.73
C ILE A 358 -6.28 -12.79 2.97
N SER A 359 -7.10 -13.29 3.90
CA SER A 359 -7.43 -12.59 5.14
C SER A 359 -6.21 -12.39 6.04
N ALA A 360 -5.32 -13.39 6.12
CA ALA A 360 -4.06 -13.26 6.86
C ALA A 360 -3.12 -12.21 6.25
N ILE A 361 -3.07 -12.09 4.92
CA ILE A 361 -2.31 -11.02 4.23
C ILE A 361 -2.86 -9.64 4.61
N VAL A 362 -4.18 -9.47 4.54
CA VAL A 362 -4.82 -8.21 4.94
C VAL A 362 -4.53 -7.91 6.41
N LEU A 363 -4.70 -8.90 7.28
CA LEU A 363 -4.45 -8.73 8.71
C LEU A 363 -2.99 -8.40 9.02
N MET A 364 -2.03 -8.99 8.29
CA MET A 364 -0.61 -8.66 8.42
C MET A 364 -0.39 -7.15 8.24
N PHE A 365 -0.86 -6.56 7.14
CA PHE A 365 -0.69 -5.13 6.87
C PHE A 365 -1.42 -4.24 7.88
N VAL A 366 -2.60 -4.67 8.33
CA VAL A 366 -3.38 -3.96 9.34
C VAL A 366 -2.70 -4.02 10.72
N MET A 367 -1.95 -5.09 11.01
CA MET A 367 -1.23 -5.29 12.26
C MET A 367 0.12 -4.56 12.33
N VAL A 368 0.77 -4.30 11.19
CA VAL A 368 2.10 -3.65 11.13
C VAL A 368 2.21 -2.35 11.96
N PRO A 369 1.24 -1.41 11.97
CA PRO A 369 1.32 -0.19 12.77
C PRO A 369 1.34 -0.42 14.29
N PHE A 370 0.89 -1.58 14.77
CA PHE A 370 0.91 -1.91 16.19
C PHE A 370 2.27 -2.48 16.66
N PHE A 371 3.21 -2.71 15.73
CA PHE A 371 4.54 -3.22 16.02
C PHE A 371 5.65 -2.15 15.91
N ASP A 372 5.30 -0.86 16.03
CA ASP A 372 6.27 0.22 15.87
C ASP A 372 7.41 0.18 16.90
N SER A 373 7.13 -0.13 18.17
CA SER A 373 8.17 -0.27 19.19
C SER A 373 9.08 -1.47 18.92
N LEU A 374 8.49 -2.61 18.55
CA LEU A 374 9.24 -3.81 18.18
C LEU A 374 10.19 -3.51 17.01
N ARG A 375 9.71 -2.78 16.01
CA ARG A 375 10.50 -2.38 14.84
C ARG A 375 11.65 -1.44 15.19
N VAL A 376 11.40 -0.41 16.01
CA VAL A 376 12.46 0.52 16.43
C VAL A 376 13.56 -0.20 17.22
N LEU A 377 13.17 -1.09 18.14
CA LEU A 377 14.12 -1.81 18.99
C LEU A 377 14.89 -2.89 18.25
N THR A 378 14.26 -3.58 17.29
CA THR A 378 14.95 -4.56 16.44
C THR A 378 15.94 -3.91 15.47
N ARG A 379 15.63 -2.71 14.94
CA ARG A 379 16.57 -1.94 14.09
C ARG A 379 17.66 -1.23 14.90
N THR A 380 17.40 -0.84 16.15
CA THR A 380 18.33 -0.07 16.98
C THR A 380 18.90 -0.93 18.11
N ARG A 381 19.88 -1.78 17.79
CA ARG A 381 20.47 -2.70 18.78
C ARG A 381 21.07 -1.99 20.00
N GLY A 382 21.66 -0.80 19.81
CA GLY A 382 22.18 0.01 20.93
C GLY A 382 21.09 0.40 21.93
N LEU A 383 19.90 0.77 21.44
CA LEU A 383 18.75 1.07 22.28
C LEU A 383 18.19 -0.19 22.95
N ALA A 384 18.13 -1.31 22.23
CA ALA A 384 17.70 -2.58 22.81
C ALA A 384 18.63 -3.03 23.97
N ARG A 385 19.93 -2.82 23.84
CA ARG A 385 20.94 -3.10 24.90
C ARG A 385 20.82 -2.18 26.12
N ALA A 386 20.18 -1.03 26.00
CA ALA A 386 19.93 -0.13 27.13
C ALA A 386 18.83 -0.65 28.07
N PHE A 387 18.04 -1.64 27.64
CA PHE A 387 17.04 -2.28 28.50
C PHE A 387 17.69 -3.39 29.34
N PRO A 388 17.36 -3.49 30.64
CA PRO A 388 17.84 -4.56 31.52
C PRO A 388 17.02 -5.86 31.31
N MET A 389 16.86 -6.28 30.06
CA MET A 389 16.03 -7.43 29.66
C MET A 389 16.71 -8.18 28.50
N SER A 390 16.51 -9.49 28.44
CA SER A 390 16.92 -10.28 27.28
C SER A 390 16.03 -9.97 26.06
N THR A 391 16.53 -10.30 24.86
CA THR A 391 15.79 -10.05 23.61
C THR A 391 14.43 -10.75 23.57
N SER A 392 14.33 -11.96 24.12
CA SER A 392 13.09 -12.75 24.15
C SER A 392 12.05 -12.19 25.11
N GLU A 393 12.49 -11.57 26.21
CA GLU A 393 11.65 -10.86 27.17
C GLU A 393 11.17 -9.53 26.60
N LEU A 394 12.06 -8.79 25.95
CA LEU A 394 11.76 -7.53 25.29
C LEU A 394 10.75 -7.73 24.15
N ASN A 395 11.04 -8.63 23.22
CA ASN A 395 10.14 -8.97 22.11
C ASN A 395 8.80 -9.49 22.65
N GLY A 396 8.84 -10.40 23.64
CA GLY A 396 7.64 -10.92 24.27
C GLY A 396 6.77 -9.82 24.87
N ALA A 397 7.35 -8.82 25.54
CA ALA A 397 6.59 -7.71 26.12
C ALA A 397 5.92 -6.84 25.05
N LEU A 398 6.62 -6.57 23.95
CA LEU A 398 6.15 -5.71 22.86
C LEU A 398 5.09 -6.36 21.98
N THR A 399 4.99 -7.69 22.00
CA THR A 399 4.01 -8.43 21.21
C THR A 399 2.72 -8.74 21.97
N ILE A 400 2.66 -8.53 23.29
CA ILE A 400 1.46 -8.81 24.12
C ILE A 400 0.22 -8.03 23.67
N ILE A 401 0.34 -6.71 23.49
CA ILE A 401 -0.82 -5.89 23.10
C ILE A 401 -1.30 -6.22 21.69
N PRO A 402 -0.42 -6.31 20.66
CA PRO A 402 -0.82 -6.80 19.34
C PRO A 402 -1.41 -8.22 19.37
N ALA A 403 -0.93 -9.11 20.25
CA ALA A 403 -1.51 -10.45 20.41
C ALA A 403 -2.96 -10.38 20.93
N GLY A 404 -3.22 -9.54 21.94
CA GLY A 404 -4.59 -9.30 22.42
C GLY A 404 -5.51 -8.75 21.33
N LEU A 405 -5.01 -7.82 20.51
CA LEU A 405 -5.73 -7.30 19.35
C LEU A 405 -5.99 -8.37 18.28
N ALA A 406 -5.04 -9.27 18.03
CA ALA A 406 -5.21 -10.40 17.13
C ALA A 406 -6.25 -11.40 17.64
N VAL A 407 -6.34 -11.63 18.96
CA VAL A 407 -7.39 -12.45 19.58
C VAL A 407 -8.76 -11.79 19.42
N ILE A 408 -8.88 -10.48 19.65
CA ILE A 408 -10.13 -9.74 19.43
C ILE A 408 -10.56 -9.86 17.96
N TRP A 409 -9.62 -9.70 17.02
CA TRP A 409 -9.87 -9.89 15.60
C TRP A 409 -10.30 -11.34 15.30
N ALA A 410 -9.64 -12.34 15.88
CA ALA A 410 -9.99 -13.75 15.72
C ALA A 410 -11.44 -14.01 16.17
N LEU A 411 -11.83 -13.49 17.33
CA LEU A 411 -13.19 -13.64 17.85
C LEU A 411 -14.23 -12.96 16.95
N ALA A 412 -13.90 -11.81 16.37
CA ALA A 412 -14.78 -11.09 15.44
C ALA A 412 -14.87 -11.77 14.05
N ALA A 413 -13.80 -12.39 13.57
CA ALA A 413 -13.71 -13.03 12.26
C ALA A 413 -14.18 -14.51 12.27
N SER A 414 -14.05 -15.21 13.39
CA SER A 414 -14.36 -16.65 13.49
C SER A 414 -15.80 -17.01 13.12
N PRO A 415 -16.84 -16.21 13.45
CA PRO A 415 -18.21 -16.54 13.04
C PRO A 415 -18.37 -16.64 11.53
N ALA A 416 -17.56 -15.93 10.72
CA ALA A 416 -17.59 -16.05 9.26
C ALA A 416 -17.34 -17.50 8.81
N PHE A 417 -16.32 -18.14 9.39
CA PHE A 417 -15.91 -19.51 9.04
C PHE A 417 -16.85 -20.59 9.55
N VAL A 418 -17.74 -20.26 10.48
CA VAL A 418 -18.73 -21.19 11.05
C VAL A 418 -20.09 -21.03 10.36
N LEU A 419 -20.48 -19.78 10.08
CA LEU A 419 -21.84 -19.43 9.64
C LEU A 419 -21.99 -19.34 8.12
N ILE A 420 -20.89 -19.19 7.37
CA ILE A 420 -20.92 -19.01 5.91
C ILE A 420 -20.23 -20.21 5.26
N GLY A 421 -21.00 -21.07 4.60
CA GLY A 421 -20.49 -22.20 3.80
C GLY A 421 -21.06 -23.59 4.15
N PRO A 422 -21.15 -24.01 5.43
CA PRO A 422 -21.69 -25.33 5.78
C PRO A 422 -23.22 -25.38 5.76
N ASP A 423 -23.80 -26.43 5.16
CA ASP A 423 -25.26 -26.68 5.14
C ASP A 423 -25.84 -27.01 6.53
N SER A 424 -25.02 -27.49 7.47
CA SER A 424 -25.38 -27.76 8.86
C SER A 424 -24.26 -27.41 9.84
N VAL A 425 -24.63 -26.78 10.96
CA VAL A 425 -23.68 -26.43 12.03
C VAL A 425 -23.64 -27.55 13.07
N ASP A 426 -22.78 -28.53 12.85
CA ASP A 426 -22.47 -29.55 13.86
C ASP A 426 -21.38 -29.08 14.83
N LEU A 427 -21.29 -29.71 16.01
CA LEU A 427 -20.26 -29.39 17.02
C LEU A 427 -18.82 -29.47 16.44
N ALA A 428 -18.58 -30.41 15.53
CA ALA A 428 -17.30 -30.57 14.84
C ALA A 428 -17.05 -29.45 13.80
N ALA A 429 -18.10 -29.00 13.11
CA ALA A 429 -18.03 -27.87 12.18
C ALA A 429 -17.74 -26.55 12.92
N LEU A 430 -18.31 -26.39 14.12
CA LEU A 430 -18.02 -25.25 14.99
C LEU A 430 -16.55 -25.25 15.42
N GLY A 431 -16.03 -26.40 15.89
CA GLY A 431 -14.62 -26.52 16.28
C GLY A 431 -13.65 -26.24 15.15
N THR A 432 -13.93 -26.75 13.94
CA THR A 432 -13.08 -26.51 12.76
C THR A 432 -13.17 -25.07 12.27
N GLY A 433 -14.36 -24.47 12.17
CA GLY A 433 -14.53 -23.08 11.75
C GLY A 433 -13.85 -22.08 12.69
N LEU A 434 -14.00 -22.26 14.01
CA LEU A 434 -13.25 -21.47 15.00
C LEU A 434 -11.74 -21.63 14.81
N ALA A 435 -11.25 -22.84 14.58
CA ALA A 435 -9.83 -23.07 14.35
C ALA A 435 -9.32 -22.36 13.09
N HIS A 436 -10.09 -22.30 12.00
CA HIS A 436 -9.73 -21.53 10.80
C HIS A 436 -9.61 -20.03 11.10
N GLY A 437 -10.55 -19.46 11.87
CA GLY A 437 -10.50 -18.07 12.31
C GLY A 437 -9.24 -17.76 13.14
N PHE A 438 -8.93 -18.61 14.12
CA PHE A 438 -7.73 -18.47 14.95
C PHE A 438 -6.42 -18.66 14.18
N VAL A 439 -6.35 -19.67 13.28
CA VAL A 439 -5.17 -19.88 12.43
C VAL A 439 -4.94 -18.68 11.53
N THR A 440 -6.01 -18.13 10.92
CA THR A 440 -5.93 -16.93 10.08
C THR A 440 -5.40 -15.73 10.88
N ALA A 441 -5.92 -15.53 12.09
CA ALA A 441 -5.51 -14.44 12.96
C ALA A 441 -4.04 -14.54 13.37
N ILE A 442 -3.62 -15.74 13.78
CA ILE A 442 -2.25 -16.02 14.17
C ILE A 442 -1.31 -15.90 12.97
N ALA A 443 -1.70 -16.37 11.78
CA ALA A 443 -0.90 -16.24 10.56
C ALA A 443 -0.58 -14.76 10.26
N GLY A 444 -1.61 -13.90 10.26
CA GLY A 444 -1.42 -12.45 10.05
C GLY A 444 -0.58 -11.79 11.14
N TYR A 445 -0.79 -12.17 12.41
CA TYR A 445 -0.03 -11.66 13.55
C TYR A 445 1.45 -12.05 13.51
N VAL A 446 1.78 -13.33 13.30
CA VAL A 446 3.18 -13.82 13.25
C VAL A 446 3.88 -13.27 11.99
N ALA A 447 3.16 -13.15 10.88
CA ALA A 447 3.69 -12.52 9.67
C ALA A 447 4.01 -11.03 9.89
N ALA A 448 3.16 -10.30 10.62
CA ALA A 448 3.42 -8.90 10.97
C ALA A 448 4.65 -8.76 11.89
N ILE A 449 4.88 -9.71 12.82
CA ILE A 449 6.13 -9.77 13.61
C ILE A 449 7.34 -9.98 12.71
N ARG A 450 7.27 -10.92 11.75
CA ARG A 450 8.35 -11.17 10.80
C ARG A 450 8.66 -9.95 9.95
N TRP A 451 7.63 -9.23 9.52
CA TRP A 451 7.76 -8.00 8.75
C TRP A 451 8.35 -6.85 9.59
N ALA A 452 7.89 -6.69 10.84
CA ALA A 452 8.34 -5.61 11.72
C ALA A 452 9.78 -5.81 12.23
N SER A 453 10.19 -7.06 12.45
CA SER A 453 11.55 -7.42 12.89
C SER A 453 12.56 -7.58 11.74
N ALA A 454 12.12 -7.34 10.50
CA ALA A 454 12.95 -7.43 9.29
C ALA A 454 14.15 -6.46 9.33
N LYS A 455 15.36 -7.01 9.28
CA LYS A 455 16.62 -6.25 9.09
C LYS A 455 16.64 -5.57 7.72
N SER A 456 17.38 -4.47 7.55
CA SER A 456 17.60 -3.89 6.23
C SER A 456 18.21 -4.92 5.26
N ALA A 457 18.01 -4.72 3.96
CA ALA A 457 18.64 -5.56 2.95
C ALA A 457 20.17 -5.48 3.08
N ASP A 458 20.84 -6.63 2.98
CA ASP A 458 22.30 -6.72 3.01
C ASP A 458 22.84 -6.62 1.59
N TYR A 459 23.53 -5.50 1.32
CA TYR A 459 24.15 -5.20 0.03
C TYR A 459 25.58 -5.74 -0.08
N SER A 460 26.14 -6.30 1.00
CA SER A 460 27.49 -6.88 0.98
C SER A 460 27.54 -8.30 0.39
N MET A 461 26.37 -8.92 0.22
CA MET A 461 26.24 -10.27 -0.34
C MET A 461 26.54 -10.26 -1.85
N PRO A 462 27.14 -11.36 -2.38
CA PRO A 462 27.48 -11.46 -3.80
C PRO A 462 26.25 -11.26 -4.68
N MET A 463 26.39 -10.42 -5.71
CA MET A 463 25.31 -10.10 -6.63
C MET A 463 24.97 -11.33 -7.48
N VAL A 464 23.69 -11.72 -7.47
CA VAL A 464 23.19 -12.81 -8.32
C VAL A 464 22.53 -12.20 -9.55
N ALA A 465 22.88 -12.70 -10.73
CA ALA A 465 22.24 -12.28 -11.97
C ALA A 465 20.77 -12.74 -11.97
N THR A 466 19.84 -11.80 -12.02
CA THR A 466 18.41 -12.07 -12.18
C THR A 466 17.90 -11.49 -13.50
N GLY A 467 16.71 -11.89 -13.94
CA GLY A 467 16.05 -11.31 -15.12
C GLY A 467 15.78 -9.79 -15.02
N PHE A 468 15.88 -9.22 -13.81
CA PHE A 468 15.78 -7.77 -13.55
C PHE A 468 17.14 -7.08 -13.37
N GLY A 469 18.24 -7.78 -13.68
CA GLY A 469 19.61 -7.32 -13.45
C GLY A 469 20.29 -7.99 -12.26
N ALA A 470 21.52 -7.59 -11.96
CA ALA A 470 22.28 -8.12 -10.83
C ALA A 470 21.65 -7.63 -9.51
N MET A 471 21.26 -8.55 -8.63
CA MET A 471 20.59 -8.25 -7.37
C MET A 471 21.18 -9.06 -6.21
N PRO A 472 21.41 -8.45 -5.03
CA PRO A 472 21.80 -9.21 -3.85
C PRO A 472 20.67 -10.15 -3.42
N PRO A 473 20.95 -11.41 -3.05
CA PRO A 473 19.93 -12.34 -2.56
C PRO A 473 19.17 -11.81 -1.34
N GLY A 474 19.86 -11.06 -0.47
CA GLY A 474 19.26 -10.43 0.72
C GLY A 474 18.15 -9.43 0.39
N LEU A 475 18.17 -8.85 -0.81
CA LEU A 475 17.17 -7.90 -1.29
C LEU A 475 15.93 -8.64 -1.82
N ALA A 476 16.12 -9.72 -2.59
CA ALA A 476 15.02 -10.57 -3.05
C ALA A 476 14.26 -11.23 -1.89
N LEU A 477 14.98 -11.72 -0.88
CA LEU A 477 14.38 -12.31 0.32
C LEU A 477 13.61 -11.29 1.17
N ASN A 478 13.93 -9.99 1.08
CA ASN A 478 13.22 -8.95 1.82
C ASN A 478 11.79 -8.74 1.29
N LEU A 479 11.56 -8.93 -0.02
CA LEU A 479 10.25 -8.80 -0.67
C LEU A 479 9.23 -9.83 -0.15
N ILE A 480 9.70 -11.04 0.20
CA ILE A 480 8.84 -12.18 0.56
C ILE A 480 8.54 -12.20 2.08
N ARG A 481 9.19 -11.34 2.88
CA ARG A 481 9.07 -11.38 4.35
C ARG A 481 7.64 -11.14 4.82
N GLY A 482 7.16 -12.05 5.64
CA GLY A 482 5.79 -12.05 6.15
C GLY A 482 4.89 -12.94 5.29
N PHE A 483 4.92 -12.79 3.96
CA PHE A 483 4.18 -13.66 3.04
C PHE A 483 4.61 -15.12 3.14
N ASP A 484 5.91 -15.37 3.31
CA ASP A 484 6.46 -16.71 3.58
C ASP A 484 5.85 -17.36 4.83
N VAL A 485 5.69 -16.62 5.92
CA VAL A 485 5.09 -17.12 7.15
C VAL A 485 3.59 -17.35 7.00
N ILE A 486 2.89 -16.49 6.27
CA ILE A 486 1.48 -16.71 5.96
C ILE A 486 1.34 -18.01 5.18
N ALA A 487 2.08 -18.14 4.07
CA ALA A 487 2.06 -19.34 3.25
C ALA A 487 2.37 -20.59 4.11
N LEU A 488 3.41 -20.55 4.93
CA LEU A 488 3.78 -21.66 5.80
C LEU A 488 2.67 -22.06 6.78
N ILE A 489 1.99 -21.08 7.40
CA ILE A 489 0.94 -21.34 8.40
C ILE A 489 -0.38 -21.75 7.73
N THR A 490 -0.76 -21.15 6.60
CA THR A 490 -2.05 -21.41 5.95
C THR A 490 -2.01 -22.56 4.95
N LEU A 491 -0.83 -23.03 4.52
CA LEU A 491 -0.70 -24.13 3.56
C LEU A 491 -1.39 -25.43 4.00
N PRO A 492 -1.31 -25.88 5.27
CA PRO A 492 -2.08 -27.05 5.70
C PRO A 492 -3.58 -26.88 5.46
N LEU A 493 -4.14 -25.68 5.69
CA LEU A 493 -5.56 -25.41 5.42
C LEU A 493 -5.88 -25.48 3.92
N LEU A 494 -4.99 -24.97 3.06
CA LEU A 494 -5.16 -25.02 1.60
C LEU A 494 -5.19 -26.45 1.06
N VAL A 495 -4.46 -27.36 1.70
CA VAL A 495 -4.37 -28.79 1.34
C VAL A 495 -5.44 -29.63 2.07
N GLY A 496 -6.28 -29.02 2.92
CA GLY A 496 -7.34 -29.72 3.67
C GLY A 496 -6.84 -30.50 4.88
N TRP A 497 -5.65 -30.19 5.39
CA TRP A 497 -5.10 -30.80 6.61
C TRP A 497 -5.69 -30.17 7.88
N SER A 498 -5.48 -30.85 9.02
CA SER A 498 -5.99 -30.40 10.31
C SER A 498 -5.46 -29.00 10.69
N PRO A 499 -6.33 -28.07 11.15
CA PRO A 499 -5.92 -26.76 11.66
C PRO A 499 -4.93 -26.81 12.83
N LEU A 500 -4.87 -27.93 13.56
CA LEU A 500 -3.91 -28.14 14.64
C LEU A 500 -2.46 -28.12 14.13
N ILE A 501 -2.22 -28.60 12.91
CA ILE A 501 -0.89 -28.58 12.29
C ILE A 501 -0.47 -27.13 12.04
N SER A 502 -1.38 -26.31 11.51
CA SER A 502 -1.15 -24.87 11.32
C SER A 502 -0.88 -24.14 12.63
N LEU A 503 -1.61 -24.47 13.71
CA LEU A 503 -1.36 -23.90 15.03
C LEU A 503 0.02 -24.30 15.59
N ALA A 504 0.43 -25.55 15.41
CA ALA A 504 1.75 -26.03 15.81
C ALA A 504 2.87 -25.30 15.03
N ILE A 505 2.72 -25.19 13.70
CA ILE A 505 3.65 -24.44 12.85
C ILE A 505 3.73 -22.98 13.29
N ALA A 506 2.59 -22.36 13.56
CA ALA A 506 2.55 -20.96 14.00
C ALA A 506 3.21 -20.76 15.37
N ALA A 507 3.02 -21.69 16.32
CA ALA A 507 3.67 -21.65 17.62
C ALA A 507 5.21 -21.73 17.48
N ILE A 508 5.70 -22.64 16.62
CA ILE A 508 7.13 -22.76 16.32
C ILE A 508 7.65 -21.47 15.67
N ALA A 509 6.96 -20.95 14.65
CA ALA A 509 7.34 -19.72 13.96
C ALA A 509 7.40 -18.52 14.92
N TYR A 510 6.42 -18.40 15.83
CA TYR A 510 6.41 -17.37 16.86
C TYR A 510 7.58 -17.52 17.84
N MET A 511 7.88 -18.73 18.33
CA MET A 511 9.02 -18.95 19.23
C MET A 511 10.35 -18.56 18.59
N VAL A 512 10.54 -18.89 17.31
CA VAL A 512 11.74 -18.52 16.54
C VAL A 512 11.86 -17.01 16.35
N LEU A 513 10.75 -16.32 16.03
CA LEU A 513 10.77 -14.87 15.88
C LEU A 513 10.95 -14.16 17.22
N ARG A 514 10.35 -14.68 18.28
CA ARG A 514 10.48 -14.14 19.64
C ARG A 514 11.92 -14.16 20.13
N SER A 515 12.67 -15.22 19.83
CA SER A 515 14.09 -15.33 20.23
C SER A 515 15.03 -14.39 19.45
N GLY A 516 14.56 -13.70 18.41
CA GLY A 516 15.37 -12.83 17.55
C GLY A 516 15.78 -13.47 16.22
N GLY A 517 15.23 -14.64 15.89
CA GLY A 517 15.51 -15.40 14.68
C GLY A 517 16.78 -16.26 14.76
N PHE A 518 16.94 -17.18 13.80
CA PHE A 518 18.20 -17.92 13.61
C PHE A 518 19.23 -17.00 12.94
N ASN A 519 19.99 -16.27 13.74
CA ASN A 519 21.14 -15.54 13.22
C ASN A 519 22.34 -16.49 13.25
N THR A 520 22.55 -17.21 12.14
CA THR A 520 23.65 -18.18 12.00
C THR A 520 25.00 -17.55 12.31
N GLN A 521 25.19 -16.26 11.99
CA GLN A 521 26.37 -15.49 12.36
C GLN A 521 26.52 -15.30 13.88
N GLU A 522 25.47 -14.91 14.61
CA GLU A 522 25.56 -14.81 16.08
C GLU A 522 25.68 -16.18 16.76
N LEU A 523 25.13 -17.24 16.16
CA LEU A 523 25.33 -18.62 16.63
C LEU A 523 26.76 -19.10 16.37
N MET A 524 27.36 -18.72 15.24
CA MET A 524 28.77 -18.97 14.93
C MET A 524 29.69 -18.16 15.83
N GLU A 525 29.44 -16.86 16.03
CA GLU A 525 30.17 -15.98 16.96
C GLU A 525 30.08 -16.52 18.39
N ARG A 526 28.88 -16.91 18.87
CA ARG A 526 28.74 -17.55 20.19
C ARG A 526 29.44 -18.89 20.29
N ASN A 527 29.46 -19.69 19.22
CA ASN A 527 30.20 -20.95 19.19
C ASN A 527 31.72 -20.72 19.15
N GLU A 528 32.19 -19.63 18.54
CA GLU A 528 33.59 -19.22 18.54
C GLU A 528 34.00 -18.65 19.90
N GLU A 529 33.16 -17.84 20.54
CA GLU A 529 33.35 -17.36 21.90
C GLU A 529 33.31 -18.49 22.94
N ALA A 530 32.43 -19.48 22.77
CA ALA A 530 32.37 -20.65 23.65
C ALA A 530 33.53 -21.65 23.44
N LYS A 531 34.25 -21.54 22.32
CA LYS A 531 35.47 -22.33 22.02
C LYS A 531 36.76 -21.62 22.45
N ARG A 532 36.71 -20.33 22.76
CA ARG A 532 37.80 -19.58 23.39
C ARG A 532 37.67 -19.68 24.91
#